data_AF-A0A9E5MTB9-F1
#
_entry.id   AF-A0A9E5MTB9-F1
#
_cell.length_a   1.000
_cell.length_b   1.000
_cell.length_c   1.000
_cell.angle_alpha   90.00
_cell.angle_beta   90.00
_cell.angle_gamma   90.00
#
_symmetry.space_group_name_H-M   'P 1'
#
loop_
_entity.id
_entity.type
_entity.pdbx_description
1 polymer ?
#
loop_
_entity_poly.entity_id
_entity_poly.type
_entity_poly.pdbx_seq_one_letter_code
_entity_poly.pdbx_strand_id
1 'polypeptide(L)'
;MSNEYSELLDQLLDGNSLSESQAHGLMHDLARGEMAEALAGAFLAGLRAKGETAEEIRGFATAMRELAVRPAIPGDAPTVDTVGTGGDGSGSLNLSTGTGLLAAACGARVVKHGNRSISSKSGSADMLECLGMPLPLGEKQAVDCLAATGFTFLFAPAYHPAMKAVVPVRGALGVRSVFNMLGPLTNPATPPFQLIGAWSVDAARLMAGALSGMQIERAFVVHGEPGWDEATPAGEFVLFDVTPGKVGESRRSPEDYGLPRCAPEALTGGDAGHNARELRRVFDCEDMGAHRDALLMGTSLVLEVQGTVDGPRQGVELAAAAVDNGDAAAFLDRLHAHFAAV
;
A
#
# COMPACT_ATOMS: atom_id res chain seq x y z
N MET A 1 7.18 11.47 35.98
CA MET A 1 6.72 10.59 34.89
C MET A 1 5.21 10.49 35.08
N SER A 2 4.39 10.84 34.08
CA SER A 2 2.93 10.86 34.26
C SER A 2 2.45 9.45 34.64
N ASN A 3 1.55 9.37 35.63
CA ASN A 3 0.97 8.11 36.11
C ASN A 3 0.34 7.29 34.96
N GLU A 4 -0.12 8.00 33.93
CA GLU A 4 -0.82 7.49 32.76
C GLU A 4 0.04 6.57 31.87
N TYR A 5 1.30 6.90 31.56
CA TYR A 5 2.11 6.02 30.71
C TYR A 5 2.49 4.72 31.40
N SER A 6 2.69 4.75 32.72
CA SER A 6 2.93 3.55 33.51
C SER A 6 1.72 2.63 33.50
N GLU A 7 0.50 3.18 33.68
CA GLU A 7 -0.75 2.42 33.62
C GLU A 7 -0.98 1.78 32.24
N LEU A 8 -0.74 2.51 31.14
CA LEU A 8 -0.88 1.97 29.79
C LEU A 8 0.16 0.87 29.49
N LEU A 9 1.39 1.03 29.97
CA LEU A 9 2.42 0.03 29.77
C LEU A 9 2.15 -1.23 30.61
N ASP A 10 1.75 -1.07 31.87
CA ASP A 10 1.35 -2.20 32.73
C ASP A 10 0.18 -2.98 32.11
N GLN A 11 -0.82 -2.27 31.57
CA GLN A 11 -1.93 -2.88 30.84
C GLN A 11 -1.44 -3.81 29.71
N LEU A 12 -0.49 -3.34 28.88
CA LEU A 12 0.10 -4.16 27.81
C LEU A 12 0.94 -5.32 28.34
N LEU A 13 1.74 -5.09 29.39
CA LEU A 13 2.60 -6.11 30.00
C LEU A 13 1.81 -7.23 30.68
N ASP A 14 0.61 -6.92 31.19
CA ASP A 14 -0.36 -7.88 31.71
C ASP A 14 -1.15 -8.63 30.60
N GLY A 15 -0.85 -8.34 29.32
CA GLY A 15 -1.48 -8.98 28.16
C GLY A 15 -2.84 -8.39 27.78
N ASN A 16 -3.21 -7.24 28.32
CA ASN A 16 -4.48 -6.58 28.00
C ASN A 16 -4.29 -5.57 26.85
N SER A 17 -5.21 -5.59 25.88
CA SER A 17 -5.17 -4.67 24.74
C SER A 17 -5.57 -3.26 25.13
N LEU A 18 -4.98 -2.26 24.47
CA LEU A 18 -5.45 -0.89 24.55
C LEU A 18 -6.80 -0.74 23.85
N SER A 19 -7.64 0.17 24.34
CA SER A 19 -8.77 0.64 23.56
C SER A 19 -8.29 1.42 22.32
N GLU A 20 -9.17 1.57 21.33
CA GLU A 20 -8.91 2.41 20.16
C GLU A 20 -8.53 3.85 20.55
N SER A 21 -9.19 4.42 21.56
CA SER A 21 -8.89 5.76 22.06
C SER A 21 -7.53 5.85 22.76
N GLN A 22 -7.15 4.83 23.54
CA GLN A 22 -5.82 4.75 24.16
C GLN A 22 -4.72 4.63 23.09
N ALA A 23 -4.93 3.79 22.08
CA ALA A 23 -4.00 3.63 20.96
C ALA A 23 -3.86 4.91 20.12
N HIS A 24 -4.97 5.60 19.87
CA HIS A 24 -4.99 6.91 19.21
C HIS A 24 -4.18 7.96 19.98
N GLY A 25 -4.41 8.10 21.29
CA GLY A 25 -3.65 9.01 22.15
C GLY A 25 -2.16 8.68 22.18
N LEU A 26 -1.81 7.40 22.34
CA LEU A 26 -0.43 6.94 22.34
C LEU A 26 0.30 7.27 21.03
N MET A 27 -0.36 7.14 19.88
CA MET A 27 0.23 7.53 18.59
C MET A 27 0.49 9.04 18.50
N HIS A 28 -0.41 9.89 19.01
CA HIS A 28 -0.19 11.33 19.08
C HIS A 28 1.04 11.67 19.93
N ASP A 29 1.20 11.02 21.09
CA ASP A 29 2.33 11.27 21.99
C ASP A 29 3.66 10.77 21.41
N LEU A 30 3.66 9.61 20.75
CA LEU A 30 4.79 9.11 19.98
C LEU A 30 5.18 10.07 18.85
N ALA A 31 4.20 10.66 18.15
CA ALA A 31 4.43 11.57 17.04
C ALA A 31 4.94 12.96 17.47
N ARG A 32 4.58 13.42 18.68
CA ARG A 32 5.12 14.66 19.27
C ARG A 32 6.59 14.54 19.65
N GLY A 33 7.08 13.32 19.90
CA GLY A 33 8.46 13.06 20.31
C GLY A 33 8.76 13.50 21.75
N GLU A 34 7.73 13.70 22.57
CA GLU A 34 7.84 14.08 23.99
C GLU A 34 8.03 12.87 24.91
N MET A 35 7.78 11.65 24.39
CA MET A 35 8.00 10.39 25.08
C MET A 35 9.48 9.99 25.08
N ALA A 36 10.01 9.58 26.23
CA ALA A 36 11.36 9.04 26.31
C ALA A 36 11.51 7.80 25.40
N GLU A 37 12.62 7.70 24.65
CA GLU A 37 12.84 6.63 23.66
C GLU A 37 12.71 5.22 24.26
N ALA A 38 13.17 5.02 25.50
CA ALA A 38 13.06 3.74 26.19
C ALA A 38 11.59 3.34 26.42
N LEU A 39 10.73 4.31 26.76
CA LEU A 39 9.31 4.10 26.98
C LEU A 39 8.59 3.85 25.65
N ALA A 40 8.92 4.63 24.60
CA ALA A 40 8.40 4.39 23.26
C ALA A 40 8.78 2.99 22.76
N GLY A 41 10.02 2.57 22.96
CA GLY A 41 10.49 1.22 22.64
C GLY A 41 9.72 0.15 23.41
N ALA A 42 9.45 0.36 24.71
CA ALA A 42 8.68 -0.55 25.55
C ALA A 42 7.24 -0.72 25.05
N PHE A 43 6.57 0.36 24.65
CA PHE A 43 5.22 0.28 24.07
C PHE A 43 5.20 -0.53 22.76
N LEU A 44 6.14 -0.27 21.85
CA LEU A 44 6.20 -0.99 20.57
C LEU A 44 6.54 -2.47 20.75
N ALA A 45 7.43 -2.80 21.69
CA ALA A 45 7.74 -4.18 22.03
C ALA A 45 6.56 -4.87 22.73
N GLY A 46 5.90 -4.19 23.68
CA GLY A 46 4.74 -4.71 24.42
C GLY A 46 3.56 -5.01 23.52
N LEU A 47 3.19 -4.08 22.62
CA LEU A 47 2.15 -4.27 21.61
C LEU A 47 2.40 -5.54 20.78
N ARG A 48 3.63 -5.69 20.28
CA ARG A 48 4.01 -6.85 19.46
C ARG A 48 4.04 -8.16 20.26
N ALA A 49 4.55 -8.13 21.49
CA ALA A 49 4.65 -9.32 22.32
C ALA A 49 3.26 -9.84 22.74
N LYS A 50 2.33 -8.93 23.04
CA LYS A 50 0.92 -9.22 23.30
C LYS A 50 0.20 -9.73 22.04
N GLY A 51 0.53 -9.15 20.89
CA GLY A 51 -0.23 -9.27 19.65
C GLY A 51 -1.20 -8.11 19.51
N GLU A 52 -1.05 -7.35 18.43
CA GLU A 52 -1.88 -6.19 18.12
C GLU A 52 -3.33 -6.59 17.78
N THR A 53 -4.28 -5.72 18.14
CA THR A 53 -5.71 -5.84 17.81
C THR A 53 -6.14 -4.88 16.71
N ALA A 54 -7.29 -5.15 16.11
CA ALA A 54 -7.85 -4.29 15.07
C ALA A 54 -8.18 -2.89 15.60
N GLU A 55 -8.66 -2.78 16.84
CA GLU A 55 -8.94 -1.54 17.55
C GLU A 55 -7.66 -0.71 17.77
N GLU A 56 -6.58 -1.35 18.21
CA GLU A 56 -5.28 -0.71 18.39
C GLU A 56 -4.80 -0.15 17.04
N ILE A 57 -4.73 -0.99 16.01
CA ILE A 57 -4.27 -0.58 14.67
C ILE A 57 -5.12 0.54 14.09
N ARG A 58 -6.44 0.48 14.27
CA ARG A 58 -7.36 1.54 13.83
C ARG A 58 -7.09 2.86 14.57
N GLY A 59 -6.87 2.82 15.88
CA GLY A 59 -6.51 4.01 16.67
C GLY A 59 -5.20 4.65 16.20
N PHE A 60 -4.15 3.84 16.02
CA PHE A 60 -2.86 4.28 15.47
C PHE A 60 -2.99 4.86 14.05
N ALA A 61 -3.67 4.16 13.13
CA ALA A 61 -3.84 4.58 11.74
C ALA A 61 -4.66 5.88 11.63
N THR A 62 -5.69 6.03 12.46
CA THR A 62 -6.53 7.24 12.50
C THR A 62 -5.72 8.45 12.95
N ALA A 63 -4.98 8.32 14.06
CA ALA A 63 -4.08 9.39 14.52
C ALA A 63 -3.02 9.75 13.46
N MET A 64 -2.43 8.76 12.78
CA MET A 64 -1.48 9.02 11.70
C MET A 64 -2.08 9.76 10.51
N ARG A 65 -3.34 9.48 10.13
CA ARG A 65 -4.07 10.22 9.08
C ARG A 65 -4.37 11.65 9.53
N GLU A 66 -4.70 11.89 10.80
CA GLU A 66 -4.92 13.23 11.36
C GLU A 66 -3.65 14.10 11.35
N LEU A 67 -2.50 13.48 11.65
CA LEU A 67 -1.19 14.14 11.68
C LEU A 67 -0.55 14.32 10.30
N ALA A 68 -1.14 13.74 9.25
CA ALA A 68 -0.59 13.79 7.89
C ALA A 68 -0.83 15.16 7.24
N VAL A 69 0.07 15.54 6.34
CA VAL A 69 -0.19 16.60 5.36
C VAL A 69 -1.21 16.07 4.38
N ARG A 70 -2.34 16.77 4.16
CA ARG A 70 -3.45 16.24 3.36
C ARG A 70 -3.62 16.98 2.05
N PRO A 71 -3.34 16.35 0.89
CA PRO A 71 -3.58 17.00 -0.39
C PRO A 71 -5.08 17.18 -0.60
N ALA A 72 -5.49 18.38 -1.01
CA ALA A 72 -6.88 18.69 -1.34
C ALA A 72 -7.24 18.13 -2.73
N ILE A 73 -7.65 16.86 -2.78
CA ILE A 73 -8.04 16.21 -4.03
C ILE A 73 -9.42 16.73 -4.49
N PRO A 74 -9.52 17.37 -5.66
CA PRO A 74 -10.76 17.95 -6.13
C PRO A 74 -11.68 16.92 -6.80
N GLY A 75 -12.98 17.11 -6.58
CA GLY A 75 -14.07 16.36 -7.20
C GLY A 75 -14.52 15.13 -6.42
N ASP A 76 -15.69 14.61 -6.80
CA ASP A 76 -16.35 13.48 -6.13
C ASP A 76 -15.99 12.12 -6.76
N ALA A 77 -15.18 12.12 -7.82
CA ALA A 77 -14.79 10.87 -8.48
C ALA A 77 -13.92 10.03 -7.54
N PRO A 78 -14.31 8.78 -7.25
CA PRO A 78 -13.64 7.98 -6.24
C PRO A 78 -12.20 7.66 -6.64
N THR A 79 -11.31 7.70 -5.65
CA THR A 79 -9.90 7.34 -5.80
C THR A 79 -9.63 5.95 -5.24
N VAL A 80 -8.52 5.36 -5.67
CA VAL A 80 -8.04 4.05 -5.17
C VAL A 80 -6.56 4.09 -4.82
N ASP A 81 -6.16 3.35 -3.80
CA ASP A 81 -4.77 3.03 -3.51
C ASP A 81 -4.47 1.56 -3.81
N THR A 82 -3.24 1.28 -4.22
CA THR A 82 -2.68 -0.07 -4.26
C THR A 82 -1.33 -0.06 -3.60
N VAL A 83 -1.18 -0.78 -2.48
CA VAL A 83 0.01 -0.67 -1.63
C VAL A 83 0.20 -1.96 -0.83
N GLY A 84 1.46 -2.34 -0.63
CA GLY A 84 1.84 -3.48 0.19
C GLY A 84 2.48 -3.04 1.50
N THR A 85 2.44 -3.89 2.52
CA THR A 85 3.23 -3.70 3.75
C THR A 85 4.74 -3.72 3.51
N GLY A 86 5.18 -4.36 2.43
CA GLY A 86 6.57 -4.72 2.14
C GLY A 86 7.15 -5.70 3.16
N GLY A 87 8.42 -6.05 2.95
CA GLY A 87 9.17 -6.90 3.88
C GLY A 87 8.78 -8.37 3.84
N ASP A 88 8.15 -8.81 2.74
CA ASP A 88 7.88 -10.21 2.41
C ASP A 88 9.15 -10.98 1.98
N GLY A 89 10.21 -10.26 1.59
CA GLY A 89 11.47 -10.83 1.15
C GLY A 89 11.44 -11.40 -0.27
N SER A 90 10.40 -11.09 -1.07
CA SER A 90 10.25 -11.60 -2.43
C SER A 90 11.39 -11.16 -3.36
N GLY A 91 11.88 -9.92 -3.19
CA GLY A 91 12.82 -9.32 -4.14
C GLY A 91 12.24 -9.21 -5.54
N SER A 92 10.91 -9.12 -5.65
CA SER A 92 10.16 -9.07 -6.89
C SER A 92 10.31 -7.73 -7.63
N LEU A 93 9.80 -7.68 -8.85
CA LEU A 93 9.50 -6.44 -9.57
C LEU A 93 8.54 -5.58 -8.73
N ASN A 94 8.47 -4.26 -8.98
CA ASN A 94 7.57 -3.38 -8.20
C ASN A 94 6.10 -3.52 -8.66
N LEU A 95 5.50 -4.69 -8.41
CA LEU A 95 4.19 -5.09 -8.92
C LEU A 95 3.05 -4.14 -8.50
N SER A 96 3.01 -3.70 -7.24
CA SER A 96 1.99 -2.73 -6.81
C SER A 96 2.15 -1.35 -7.45
N THR A 97 3.37 -0.97 -7.87
CA THR A 97 3.59 0.30 -8.60
C THR A 97 3.14 0.15 -10.05
N GLY A 98 3.55 -0.92 -10.73
CA GLY A 98 3.09 -1.23 -12.08
C GLY A 98 1.57 -1.37 -12.18
N THR A 99 0.95 -2.03 -11.18
CA THR A 99 -0.50 -2.19 -11.06
C THR A 99 -1.20 -0.84 -10.97
N GLY A 100 -0.72 0.08 -10.12
CA GLY A 100 -1.31 1.41 -9.99
C GLY A 100 -1.20 2.24 -11.27
N LEU A 101 -0.07 2.15 -11.96
CA LEU A 101 0.14 2.83 -13.25
C LEU A 101 -0.77 2.26 -14.34
N LEU A 102 -0.90 0.93 -14.42
CA LEU A 102 -1.75 0.27 -15.42
C LEU A 102 -3.24 0.49 -15.14
N ALA A 103 -3.66 0.46 -13.87
CA ALA A 103 -5.02 0.83 -13.49
C ALA A 103 -5.35 2.28 -13.86
N ALA A 104 -4.40 3.21 -13.70
CA ALA A 104 -4.58 4.60 -14.16
C ALA A 104 -4.66 4.70 -15.69
N ALA A 105 -3.87 3.92 -16.43
CA ALA A 105 -4.02 3.80 -17.89
C ALA A 105 -5.39 3.25 -18.30
N CYS A 106 -6.00 2.40 -17.46
CA CYS A 106 -7.37 1.90 -17.60
C CYS A 106 -8.46 2.90 -17.16
N GLY A 107 -8.08 4.11 -16.71
CA GLY A 107 -9.01 5.17 -16.30
C GLY A 107 -9.29 5.27 -14.80
N ALA A 108 -8.69 4.43 -13.95
CA ALA A 108 -8.81 4.56 -12.50
C ALA A 108 -8.09 5.83 -12.00
N ARG A 109 -8.65 6.49 -10.97
CA ARG A 109 -7.98 7.60 -10.28
C ARG A 109 -7.14 7.05 -9.13
N VAL A 110 -5.85 6.85 -9.36
CA VAL A 110 -4.95 6.20 -8.41
C VAL A 110 -4.18 7.24 -7.60
N VAL A 111 -4.34 7.18 -6.27
CA VAL A 111 -3.58 8.00 -5.32
C VAL A 111 -2.71 7.06 -4.51
N LYS A 112 -1.56 6.69 -5.06
CA LYS A 112 -0.70 5.67 -4.46
C LYS A 112 0.06 6.25 -3.27
N HIS A 113 -0.06 5.64 -2.10
CA HIS A 113 0.83 5.93 -0.97
C HIS A 113 2.02 4.98 -1.00
N GLY A 114 3.22 5.46 -0.70
CA GLY A 114 4.37 4.58 -0.68
C GLY A 114 5.63 5.20 -0.14
N ASN A 115 6.67 4.37 -0.07
CA ASN A 115 7.95 4.74 0.48
C ASN A 115 9.10 4.25 -0.43
N ARG A 116 10.32 4.63 -0.07
CA ARG A 116 11.55 4.03 -0.59
C ARG A 116 11.77 2.67 0.03
N SER A 117 12.58 1.85 -0.63
CA SER A 117 12.97 0.58 -0.06
C SER A 117 13.82 0.77 1.21
N ILE A 118 13.57 -0.08 2.21
CA ILE A 118 14.46 -0.28 3.37
C ILE A 118 15.19 -1.63 3.26
N SER A 119 14.59 -2.64 2.61
CA SER A 119 15.09 -4.02 2.57
C SER A 119 15.12 -4.67 1.17
N SER A 120 14.39 -4.15 0.19
CA SER A 120 14.43 -4.61 -1.21
C SER A 120 15.46 -3.83 -2.05
N LYS A 121 15.74 -4.30 -3.27
CA LYS A 121 16.63 -3.60 -4.20
C LYS A 121 16.00 -2.37 -4.87
N SER A 122 14.68 -2.22 -4.80
CA SER A 122 13.92 -1.13 -5.42
C SER A 122 12.60 -0.88 -4.68
N GLY A 123 12.38 0.34 -4.18
CA GLY A 123 11.09 0.79 -3.64
C GLY A 123 10.20 1.41 -4.71
N SER A 124 8.93 1.67 -4.35
CA SER A 124 7.98 2.33 -5.26
C SER A 124 8.47 3.72 -5.67
N ALA A 125 8.98 4.49 -4.70
CA ALA A 125 9.52 5.83 -4.95
C ALA A 125 10.75 5.79 -5.88
N ASP A 126 11.66 4.83 -5.66
CA ASP A 126 12.90 4.71 -6.43
C ASP A 126 12.60 4.40 -7.91
N MET A 127 11.65 3.50 -8.18
CA MET A 127 11.23 3.19 -9.54
C MET A 127 10.50 4.35 -10.24
N LEU A 128 9.63 5.08 -9.51
CA LEU A 128 8.92 6.23 -10.07
C LEU A 128 9.88 7.37 -10.46
N GLU A 129 10.96 7.58 -9.71
CA GLU A 129 12.01 8.52 -10.10
C GLU A 129 12.70 8.10 -11.40
N CYS A 130 12.96 6.80 -11.60
CA CYS A 130 13.48 6.28 -12.86
C CYS A 130 12.53 6.47 -14.05
N LEU A 131 11.22 6.59 -13.80
CA LEU A 131 10.20 6.91 -14.81
C LEU A 131 10.04 8.42 -15.05
N GLY A 132 10.76 9.26 -14.31
CA GLY A 132 10.79 10.72 -14.48
C GLY A 132 9.86 11.50 -13.55
N MET A 133 9.29 10.86 -12.53
CA MET A 133 8.51 11.55 -11.50
C MET A 133 9.44 12.18 -10.44
N PRO A 134 9.49 13.51 -10.29
CA PRO A 134 10.31 14.14 -9.26
C PRO A 134 9.68 13.87 -7.89
N LEU A 135 10.46 13.31 -6.96
CA LEU A 135 9.99 13.05 -5.60
C LEU A 135 10.87 13.82 -4.58
N PRO A 136 10.28 14.36 -3.50
CA PRO A 136 8.85 14.37 -3.17
C PRO A 136 8.04 15.40 -3.97
N LEU A 137 6.77 15.08 -4.26
CA LEU A 137 5.79 16.06 -4.71
C LEU A 137 5.14 16.81 -3.54
N GLY A 138 5.09 18.13 -3.63
CA GLY A 138 4.22 18.94 -2.76
C GLY A 138 2.73 18.73 -3.08
N GLU A 139 1.85 19.18 -2.19
CA GLU A 139 0.39 18.93 -2.29
C GLU A 139 -0.20 19.38 -3.64
N LYS A 140 0.14 20.60 -4.08
CA LYS A 140 -0.32 21.13 -5.37
C LYS A 140 0.15 20.27 -6.54
N GLN A 141 1.42 19.89 -6.57
CA GLN A 141 1.98 19.06 -7.64
C GLN A 141 1.35 17.66 -7.66
N ALA A 142 1.08 17.08 -6.49
CA ALA A 142 0.40 15.79 -6.40
C ALA A 142 -1.01 15.86 -6.97
N VAL A 143 -1.77 16.93 -6.67
CA VAL A 143 -3.11 17.16 -7.21
C VAL A 143 -3.08 17.43 -8.72
N ASP A 144 -2.16 18.27 -9.19
CA ASP A 144 -2.01 18.58 -10.62
C ASP A 144 -1.67 17.33 -11.43
N CYS A 145 -0.77 16.47 -10.91
CA CYS A 145 -0.40 15.20 -11.53
C CYS A 145 -1.59 14.24 -11.62
N LEU A 146 -2.37 14.12 -10.53
CA LEU A 146 -3.58 13.30 -10.50
C LEU A 146 -4.60 13.78 -11.53
N ALA A 147 -4.82 15.10 -11.62
CA ALA A 147 -5.77 15.69 -12.56
C ALA A 147 -5.33 15.50 -14.02
N ALA A 148 -4.02 15.59 -14.30
CA ALA A 148 -3.49 15.47 -15.66
C ALA A 148 -3.41 14.03 -16.15
N THR A 149 -3.15 13.06 -15.27
CA THR A 149 -2.79 11.69 -15.68
C THR A 149 -3.74 10.62 -15.16
N GLY A 150 -4.49 10.89 -14.10
CA GLY A 150 -5.23 9.87 -13.34
C GLY A 150 -4.38 9.17 -12.28
N PHE A 151 -3.09 9.49 -12.14
CA PHE A 151 -2.19 8.92 -11.16
C PHE A 151 -1.46 10.00 -10.35
N THR A 152 -1.24 9.73 -9.07
CA THR A 152 -0.27 10.49 -8.26
C THR A 152 0.35 9.60 -7.18
N PHE A 153 1.45 10.07 -6.61
CA PHE A 153 2.20 9.36 -5.59
C PHE A 153 2.45 10.25 -4.38
N LEU A 154 1.99 9.80 -3.21
CA LEU A 154 2.22 10.46 -1.94
C LEU A 154 3.40 9.79 -1.25
N PHE A 155 4.54 10.47 -1.22
CA PHE A 155 5.76 9.93 -0.61
C PHE A 155 5.69 10.01 0.92
N ALA A 156 5.63 8.87 1.59
CA ALA A 156 5.31 8.78 3.02
C ALA A 156 6.15 9.71 3.93
N PRO A 157 7.48 9.84 3.77
CA PRO A 157 8.28 10.76 4.61
C PRO A 157 7.92 12.25 4.43
N ALA A 158 7.39 12.64 3.27
CA ALA A 158 6.95 14.01 3.01
C ALA A 158 5.55 14.27 3.56
N TYR A 159 4.67 13.27 3.53
CA TYR A 159 3.27 13.42 3.95
C TYR A 159 3.02 13.03 5.41
N HIS A 160 3.93 12.32 6.07
CA HIS A 160 3.87 12.00 7.50
C HIS A 160 5.08 12.58 8.27
N PRO A 161 5.30 13.91 8.26
CA PRO A 161 6.48 14.51 8.87
C PRO A 161 6.59 14.25 10.38
N ALA A 162 5.46 14.12 11.09
CA ALA A 162 5.43 13.83 12.52
C ALA A 162 6.02 12.45 12.86
N MET A 163 6.02 11.50 11.92
CA MET A 163 6.58 10.16 12.16
C MET A 163 8.10 10.14 12.29
N LYS A 164 8.79 11.25 11.96
CA LYS A 164 10.24 11.40 12.18
C LYS A 164 10.62 11.16 13.65
N ALA A 165 9.75 11.52 14.60
CA ALA A 165 9.97 11.31 16.02
C ALA A 165 10.17 9.83 16.40
N VAL A 166 9.55 8.90 15.65
CA VAL A 166 9.58 7.47 15.98
C VAL A 166 10.66 6.70 15.21
N VAL A 167 11.31 7.35 14.23
CA VAL A 167 12.34 6.71 13.39
C VAL A 167 13.54 6.20 14.21
N PRO A 168 14.14 6.98 15.15
CA PRO A 168 15.26 6.50 15.96
C PRO A 168 14.91 5.26 16.78
N VAL A 169 13.74 5.26 17.42
CA VAL A 169 13.24 4.14 18.24
C VAL A 169 13.07 2.89 17.37
N ARG A 170 12.44 3.02 16.20
CA ARG A 170 12.27 1.89 15.27
C ARG A 170 13.61 1.36 14.76
N GLY A 171 14.55 2.25 14.45
CA GLY A 171 15.90 1.89 14.03
C GLY A 171 16.65 1.12 15.11
N ALA A 172 16.57 1.57 16.37
CA ALA A 172 17.19 0.91 17.51
C ALA A 172 16.58 -0.46 17.82
N LEU A 173 15.25 -0.60 17.69
CA LEU A 173 14.58 -1.89 17.88
C LEU A 173 14.97 -2.91 16.81
N GLY A 174 15.15 -2.49 15.54
CA GLY A 174 15.61 -3.36 14.46
C GLY A 174 14.66 -4.52 14.12
N VAL A 175 13.42 -4.48 14.61
CA VAL A 175 12.43 -5.53 14.44
C VAL A 175 11.07 -4.93 14.04
N ARG A 176 10.21 -5.76 13.43
CA ARG A 176 8.83 -5.34 13.10
C ARG A 176 8.06 -4.85 14.33
N SER A 177 7.14 -3.93 14.12
CA SER A 177 6.18 -3.42 15.13
C SER A 177 4.86 -3.09 14.44
N VAL A 178 3.88 -2.58 15.19
CA VAL A 178 2.62 -2.04 14.65
C VAL A 178 2.83 -1.13 13.42
N PHE A 179 3.91 -0.34 13.38
CA PHE A 179 4.24 0.54 12.24
C PHE A 179 4.42 -0.16 10.90
N ASN A 180 4.71 -1.46 10.89
CA ASN A 180 4.81 -2.24 9.65
C ASN A 180 3.44 -2.52 9.01
N MET A 181 2.34 -2.42 9.77
CA MET A 181 0.97 -2.51 9.24
C MET A 181 0.38 -1.14 8.90
N LEU A 182 0.88 -0.07 9.55
CA LEU A 182 0.26 1.25 9.44
C LEU A 182 0.46 1.91 8.06
N GLY A 183 1.54 1.61 7.34
CA GLY A 183 1.85 2.25 6.05
C GLY A 183 0.68 2.19 5.05
N PRO A 184 0.18 0.99 4.70
CA PRO A 184 -1.00 0.83 3.85
C PRO A 184 -2.29 1.48 4.36
N LEU A 185 -2.43 1.61 5.69
CA LEU A 185 -3.66 2.12 6.31
C LEU A 185 -3.68 3.64 6.44
N THR A 186 -2.59 4.33 6.10
CA THR A 186 -2.40 5.74 6.47
C THR A 186 -2.29 6.69 5.28
N ASN A 187 -2.72 6.27 4.08
CA ASN A 187 -2.77 7.15 2.92
C ASN A 187 -3.43 8.51 3.27
N PRO A 188 -2.69 9.64 3.17
CA PRO A 188 -3.17 10.95 3.59
C PRO A 188 -4.40 11.45 2.82
N ALA A 189 -4.61 10.95 1.60
CA ALA A 189 -5.77 11.28 0.78
C ALA A 189 -7.02 10.46 1.12
N THR A 190 -6.90 9.48 2.02
CA THR A 190 -8.01 8.63 2.49
C THR A 190 -8.90 8.09 1.36
N PRO A 191 -8.33 7.36 0.39
CA PRO A 191 -9.09 6.86 -0.75
C PRO A 191 -10.20 5.89 -0.27
N PRO A 192 -11.42 5.99 -0.83
CA PRO A 192 -12.53 5.12 -0.45
C PRO A 192 -12.30 3.66 -0.86
N PHE A 193 -11.47 3.43 -1.90
CA PHE A 193 -11.11 2.11 -2.39
C PHE A 193 -9.64 1.80 -2.14
N GLN A 194 -9.31 0.56 -1.75
CA GLN A 194 -7.93 0.16 -1.50
C GLN A 194 -7.69 -1.31 -1.89
N LEU A 195 -6.57 -1.58 -2.54
CA LEU A 195 -5.99 -2.92 -2.68
C LEU A 195 -4.72 -2.97 -1.83
N ILE A 196 -4.76 -3.74 -0.74
CA ILE A 196 -3.69 -3.80 0.25
C ILE A 196 -3.06 -5.18 0.30
N GLY A 197 -1.76 -5.22 0.11
CA GLY A 197 -0.93 -6.38 0.34
C GLY A 197 -0.46 -6.52 1.78
N ALA A 198 -0.48 -7.73 2.34
CA ALA A 198 0.13 -8.01 3.63
C ALA A 198 1.10 -9.21 3.59
N TRP A 199 2.18 -9.14 4.38
CA TRP A 199 3.23 -10.16 4.42
C TRP A 199 2.78 -11.53 4.96
N SER A 200 1.62 -11.62 5.60
CA SER A 200 1.04 -12.87 6.11
C SER A 200 -0.48 -12.81 6.15
N VAL A 201 -1.12 -13.98 6.17
CA VAL A 201 -2.58 -14.10 6.36
C VAL A 201 -3.04 -13.45 7.67
N ASP A 202 -2.27 -13.59 8.76
CA ASP A 202 -2.63 -12.98 10.06
C ASP A 202 -2.56 -11.45 10.01
N ALA A 203 -1.55 -10.89 9.36
CA ALA A 203 -1.44 -9.45 9.14
C ALA A 203 -2.58 -8.95 8.24
N ALA A 204 -2.89 -9.69 7.16
CA ALA A 204 -4.01 -9.37 6.28
C ALA A 204 -5.35 -9.35 7.04
N ARG A 205 -5.61 -10.38 7.86
CA ARG A 205 -6.83 -10.48 8.67
C ARG A 205 -6.95 -9.32 9.65
N LEU A 206 -5.85 -8.96 10.29
CA LEU A 206 -5.82 -7.90 11.28
C LEU A 206 -6.04 -6.51 10.65
N MET A 207 -5.38 -6.25 9.51
CA MET A 207 -5.58 -5.03 8.72
C MET A 207 -7.01 -4.95 8.16
N ALA A 208 -7.58 -6.06 7.70
CA ALA A 208 -8.97 -6.13 7.27
C ALA A 208 -9.96 -5.79 8.39
N GLY A 209 -9.71 -6.32 9.60
CA GLY A 209 -10.47 -5.97 10.81
C GLY A 209 -10.40 -4.48 11.14
N ALA A 210 -9.20 -3.89 11.11
CA ALA A 210 -9.02 -2.46 11.35
C ALA A 210 -9.79 -1.61 10.32
N LEU A 211 -9.62 -1.92 9.03
CA LEU A 211 -10.27 -1.24 7.90
C LEU A 211 -11.80 -1.28 7.96
N SER A 212 -12.39 -2.37 8.46
CA SER A 212 -13.85 -2.49 8.57
C SER A 212 -14.48 -1.43 9.48
N GLY A 213 -13.70 -0.84 10.40
CA GLY A 213 -14.12 0.28 11.26
C GLY A 213 -13.65 1.65 10.78
N MET A 214 -12.96 1.74 9.64
CA MET A 214 -12.43 3.00 9.08
C MET A 214 -13.36 3.54 8.00
N GLN A 215 -13.18 4.82 7.65
CA GLN A 215 -13.88 5.45 6.53
C GLN A 215 -13.34 4.91 5.20
N ILE A 216 -13.99 3.88 4.67
CA ILE A 216 -13.77 3.28 3.34
C ILE A 216 -15.11 2.93 2.72
N GLU A 217 -15.16 2.77 1.40
CA GLU A 217 -16.29 2.14 0.70
C GLU A 217 -16.05 0.64 0.55
N ARG A 218 -14.88 0.25 0.03
CA ARG A 218 -14.49 -1.16 -0.08
C ARG A 218 -12.97 -1.30 -0.13
N ALA A 219 -12.42 -2.32 0.52
CA ALA A 219 -11.00 -2.66 0.41
C ALA A 219 -10.80 -4.15 0.20
N PHE A 220 -9.84 -4.52 -0.64
CA PHE A 220 -9.31 -5.87 -0.70
C PHE A 220 -8.00 -5.92 0.05
N VAL A 221 -7.91 -6.79 1.07
CA VAL A 221 -6.64 -7.10 1.72
C VAL A 221 -6.21 -8.49 1.31
N VAL A 222 -5.03 -8.62 0.72
CA VAL A 222 -4.56 -9.87 0.11
C VAL A 222 -3.24 -10.34 0.71
N HIS A 223 -3.05 -11.65 0.67
CA HIS A 223 -1.77 -12.31 0.92
C HIS A 223 -1.61 -13.46 -0.07
N GLY A 224 -0.56 -13.42 -0.88
CA GLY A 224 -0.34 -14.37 -1.97
C GLY A 224 0.75 -15.39 -1.67
N GLU A 225 0.63 -16.56 -2.29
CA GLU A 225 1.71 -17.54 -2.34
C GLU A 225 2.90 -16.99 -3.16
N PRO A 226 4.15 -17.36 -2.80
CA PRO A 226 4.54 -18.28 -1.71
C PRO A 226 4.60 -17.64 -0.31
N GLY A 227 4.21 -16.38 -0.17
CA GLY A 227 4.28 -15.62 1.08
C GLY A 227 4.42 -14.10 0.84
N TRP A 228 3.97 -13.64 -0.32
CA TRP A 228 4.17 -12.28 -0.81
C TRP A 228 3.02 -11.39 -0.38
N ASP A 229 3.31 -10.10 -0.29
CA ASP A 229 2.29 -9.08 -0.07
C ASP A 229 1.66 -8.60 -1.38
N GLU A 230 1.58 -9.47 -2.38
CA GLU A 230 0.82 -9.26 -3.61
C GLU A 230 0.07 -10.52 -4.02
N ALA A 231 -1.08 -10.34 -4.67
CA ALA A 231 -1.70 -11.42 -5.44
C ALA A 231 -0.97 -11.52 -6.80
N THR A 232 -0.41 -12.69 -7.11
CA THR A 232 0.38 -12.89 -8.33
C THR A 232 0.01 -14.20 -9.02
N PRO A 233 0.39 -14.39 -10.30
CA PRO A 233 0.25 -15.66 -11.00
C PRO A 233 1.13 -16.79 -10.43
N ALA A 234 1.97 -16.54 -9.43
CA ALA A 234 2.83 -17.57 -8.84
C ALA A 234 2.03 -18.63 -8.06
N GLY A 235 0.85 -18.29 -7.53
CA GLY A 235 0.07 -19.22 -6.74
C GLY A 235 -1.28 -18.67 -6.28
N GLU A 236 -1.91 -19.38 -5.35
CA GLU A 236 -3.16 -18.93 -4.74
C GLU A 236 -2.93 -17.73 -3.84
N PHE A 237 -4.01 -17.01 -3.53
CA PHE A 237 -3.97 -15.95 -2.52
C PHE A 237 -5.26 -15.94 -1.71
N VAL A 238 -5.13 -15.52 -0.46
CA VAL A 238 -6.26 -15.20 0.41
C VAL A 238 -6.66 -13.76 0.14
N LEU A 239 -7.96 -13.51 0.02
CA LEU A 239 -8.54 -12.18 -0.13
C LEU A 239 -9.57 -11.95 0.97
N PHE A 240 -9.39 -10.85 1.68
CA PHE A 240 -10.37 -10.28 2.59
C PHE A 240 -11.09 -9.12 1.89
N ASP A 241 -12.38 -9.29 1.61
CA ASP A 241 -13.26 -8.27 1.05
C ASP A 241 -13.91 -7.47 2.19
N VAL A 242 -13.47 -6.23 2.33
CA VAL A 242 -13.79 -5.37 3.48
C VAL A 242 -14.73 -4.27 3.05
N THR A 243 -15.85 -4.18 3.75
CA THR A 243 -16.81 -3.06 3.69
C THR A 243 -17.08 -2.56 5.11
N PRO A 244 -17.70 -1.39 5.31
CA PRO A 244 -18.01 -0.91 6.65
C PRO A 244 -18.74 -1.95 7.50
N GLY A 245 -18.11 -2.36 8.61
CA GLY A 245 -18.63 -3.34 9.57
C GLY A 245 -18.62 -4.80 9.11
N LYS A 246 -18.04 -5.14 7.94
CA LYS A 246 -18.05 -6.52 7.41
C LYS A 246 -16.74 -6.89 6.72
N VAL A 247 -16.26 -8.10 7.02
CA VAL A 247 -15.12 -8.73 6.36
C VAL A 247 -15.55 -10.09 5.82
N GLY A 248 -15.44 -10.29 4.50
CA GLY A 248 -15.60 -11.59 3.85
C GLY A 248 -14.23 -12.19 3.51
N GLU A 249 -14.03 -13.48 3.75
CA GLU A 249 -12.79 -14.18 3.41
C GLU A 249 -13.03 -15.13 2.24
N SER A 250 -12.12 -15.13 1.26
CA SER A 250 -12.13 -16.06 0.15
C SER A 250 -10.71 -16.43 -0.27
N ARG A 251 -10.59 -17.52 -1.02
CA ARG A 251 -9.36 -17.90 -1.71
C ARG A 251 -9.60 -17.81 -3.20
N ARG A 252 -8.61 -17.29 -3.92
CA ARG A 252 -8.63 -17.16 -5.37
C ARG A 252 -7.32 -17.66 -5.96
N SER A 253 -7.36 -18.07 -7.21
CA SER A 253 -6.20 -18.54 -7.94
C SER A 253 -6.01 -17.77 -9.26
N PRO A 254 -4.82 -17.84 -9.90
CA PRO A 254 -4.60 -17.21 -11.20
C PRO A 254 -5.58 -17.69 -12.28
N GLU A 255 -6.05 -18.95 -12.16
CA GLU A 255 -7.03 -19.52 -13.08
C GLU A 255 -8.41 -18.83 -13.02
N ASP A 256 -8.79 -18.27 -11.86
CA ASP A 256 -10.03 -17.47 -11.74
C ASP A 256 -9.98 -16.22 -12.64
N TYR A 257 -8.77 -15.70 -12.87
CA TYR A 257 -8.47 -14.55 -13.73
C TYR A 257 -8.23 -14.95 -15.20
N GLY A 258 -8.23 -16.25 -15.50
CA GLY A 258 -7.90 -16.76 -16.83
C GLY A 258 -6.41 -16.70 -17.17
N LEU A 259 -5.55 -16.55 -16.17
CA LEU A 259 -4.10 -16.44 -16.32
C LEU A 259 -3.41 -17.78 -16.01
N PRO A 260 -2.32 -18.12 -16.70
CA PRO A 260 -1.51 -19.29 -16.37
C PRO A 260 -0.71 -19.05 -15.09
N ARG A 261 -0.35 -20.13 -14.39
CA ARG A 261 0.60 -20.03 -13.28
C ARG A 261 2.01 -19.77 -13.80
N CYS A 262 2.80 -19.01 -13.04
CA CYS A 262 4.22 -18.81 -13.30
C CYS A 262 5.09 -19.33 -12.15
N ALA A 263 6.38 -19.52 -12.40
CA ALA A 263 7.34 -19.72 -11.33
C ALA A 263 7.62 -18.38 -10.63
N PRO A 264 7.78 -18.32 -9.29
CA PRO A 264 8.10 -17.07 -8.58
C PRO A 264 9.34 -16.36 -9.14
N GLU A 265 10.33 -17.12 -9.62
CA GLU A 265 11.57 -16.58 -10.18
C GLU A 265 11.32 -15.71 -11.42
N ALA A 266 10.24 -15.96 -12.17
CA ALA A 266 9.85 -15.16 -13.33
C ALA A 266 9.39 -13.74 -12.97
N LEU A 267 9.11 -13.48 -11.68
CA LEU A 267 8.74 -12.17 -11.14
C LEU A 267 9.87 -11.51 -10.35
N THR A 268 11.08 -12.08 -10.38
CA THR A 268 12.26 -11.53 -9.69
C THR A 268 12.60 -10.15 -10.24
N GLY A 269 12.82 -9.20 -9.34
CA GLY A 269 13.25 -7.85 -9.68
C GLY A 269 14.74 -7.62 -9.56
N GLY A 270 15.14 -6.40 -9.87
CA GLY A 270 16.51 -5.88 -9.80
C GLY A 270 16.55 -4.55 -9.08
N ASP A 271 17.48 -3.69 -9.50
CA ASP A 271 17.50 -2.29 -9.07
C ASP A 271 16.32 -1.49 -9.67
N ALA A 272 16.12 -0.27 -9.19
CA ALA A 272 15.03 0.60 -9.63
C ALA A 272 15.06 0.87 -11.15
N GLY A 273 16.23 0.99 -11.76
CA GLY A 273 16.38 1.18 -13.20
C GLY A 273 16.00 -0.07 -13.98
N HIS A 274 16.35 -1.25 -13.50
CA HIS A 274 15.91 -2.53 -14.08
C HIS A 274 14.40 -2.67 -13.98
N ASN A 275 13.81 -2.48 -12.80
CA ASN A 275 12.36 -2.61 -12.61
C ASN A 275 11.57 -1.62 -13.47
N ALA A 276 12.06 -0.37 -13.62
CA ALA A 276 11.45 0.62 -14.51
C ALA A 276 11.51 0.20 -15.98
N ARG A 277 12.63 -0.39 -16.44
CA ARG A 277 12.77 -0.91 -17.81
C ARG A 277 11.85 -2.10 -18.05
N GLU A 278 11.76 -3.05 -17.13
CA GLU A 278 10.86 -4.20 -17.30
C GLU A 278 9.38 -3.77 -17.28
N LEU A 279 9.01 -2.76 -16.47
CA LEU A 279 7.66 -2.18 -16.55
C LEU A 279 7.41 -1.58 -17.94
N ARG A 280 8.36 -0.78 -18.44
CA ARG A 280 8.25 -0.15 -19.76
C ARG A 280 8.07 -1.19 -20.86
N ARG A 281 8.79 -2.32 -20.81
CA ARG A 281 8.63 -3.43 -21.76
C ARG A 281 7.23 -4.04 -21.74
N VAL A 282 6.60 -4.18 -20.57
CA VAL A 282 5.19 -4.60 -20.51
C VAL A 282 4.29 -3.54 -21.16
N PHE A 283 4.49 -2.26 -20.83
CA PHE A 283 3.64 -1.17 -21.30
C PHE A 283 3.76 -0.91 -22.81
N ASP A 284 4.94 -1.14 -23.38
CA ASP A 284 5.20 -1.09 -24.83
C ASP A 284 4.76 -2.40 -25.56
N CYS A 285 4.12 -3.33 -24.85
CA CYS A 285 3.67 -4.62 -25.38
C CYS A 285 4.83 -5.53 -25.88
N GLU A 286 6.04 -5.35 -25.35
CA GLU A 286 7.24 -6.15 -25.67
C GLU A 286 7.41 -7.37 -24.74
N ASP A 287 6.89 -7.30 -23.52
CA ASP A 287 6.85 -8.42 -22.58
C ASP A 287 5.43 -8.95 -22.43
N MET A 288 5.21 -10.16 -22.96
CA MET A 288 3.95 -10.88 -22.91
C MET A 288 3.99 -12.07 -21.93
N GLY A 289 4.92 -12.05 -20.98
CA GLY A 289 5.15 -13.10 -20.00
C GLY A 289 4.56 -12.83 -18.61
N ALA A 290 5.13 -13.50 -17.60
CA ALA A 290 4.62 -13.52 -16.22
C ALA A 290 4.50 -12.12 -15.58
N HIS A 291 5.41 -11.20 -15.91
CA HIS A 291 5.34 -9.83 -15.39
C HIS A 291 4.07 -9.12 -15.86
N ARG A 292 3.75 -9.20 -17.16
CA ARG A 292 2.49 -8.68 -17.70
C ARG A 292 1.31 -9.31 -16.98
N ASP A 293 1.25 -10.63 -16.90
CA ASP A 293 0.14 -11.34 -16.24
C ASP A 293 -0.05 -10.90 -14.77
N ALA A 294 1.04 -10.66 -14.04
CA ALA A 294 0.97 -10.15 -12.68
C ALA A 294 0.37 -8.73 -12.60
N LEU A 295 0.74 -7.84 -13.52
CA LEU A 295 0.15 -6.49 -13.59
C LEU A 295 -1.32 -6.53 -14.01
N LEU A 296 -1.70 -7.42 -14.93
CA LEU A 296 -3.09 -7.61 -15.34
C LEU A 296 -3.95 -8.12 -14.16
N MET A 297 -3.44 -9.08 -13.40
CA MET A 297 -4.12 -9.63 -12.22
C MET A 297 -4.31 -8.57 -11.13
N GLY A 298 -3.25 -7.83 -10.79
CA GLY A 298 -3.32 -6.73 -9.82
C GLY A 298 -4.28 -5.62 -10.29
N THR A 299 -4.24 -5.28 -11.58
CA THR A 299 -5.13 -4.25 -12.15
C THR A 299 -6.59 -4.69 -12.13
N SER A 300 -6.85 -5.97 -12.44
CA SER A 300 -8.19 -6.55 -12.33
C SER A 300 -8.76 -6.42 -10.92
N LEU A 301 -7.96 -6.71 -9.88
CA LEU A 301 -8.34 -6.51 -8.48
C LEU A 301 -8.65 -5.04 -8.15
N VAL A 302 -7.86 -4.09 -8.67
CA VAL A 302 -8.12 -2.65 -8.50
C VAL A 302 -9.44 -2.23 -9.16
N LEU A 303 -9.71 -2.71 -10.37
CA LEU A 303 -10.96 -2.39 -11.06
C LEU A 303 -12.17 -3.04 -10.39
N GLU A 304 -12.02 -4.26 -9.88
CA GLU A 304 -13.08 -4.98 -9.16
C GLU A 304 -13.41 -4.33 -7.81
N VAL A 305 -12.41 -3.89 -7.03
CA VAL A 305 -12.69 -3.23 -5.74
C VAL A 305 -13.45 -1.92 -5.92
N GLN A 306 -13.20 -1.21 -7.03
CA GLN A 306 -13.94 0.00 -7.41
C GLN A 306 -15.33 -0.27 -8.01
N GLY A 307 -15.66 -1.53 -8.32
CA GLY A 307 -16.92 -1.89 -8.98
C GLY A 307 -16.98 -1.52 -10.46
N THR A 308 -15.83 -1.28 -11.10
CA THR A 308 -15.74 -0.97 -12.55
C THR A 308 -15.99 -2.20 -13.42
N VAL A 309 -15.72 -3.39 -12.87
CA VAL A 309 -15.92 -4.68 -13.53
C VAL A 309 -16.67 -5.64 -12.61
N ASP A 310 -17.46 -6.54 -13.19
CA ASP A 310 -18.29 -7.51 -12.47
C ASP A 310 -17.51 -8.78 -12.07
N GLY A 311 -16.30 -8.96 -12.58
CA GLY A 311 -15.49 -10.13 -12.25
C GLY A 311 -14.04 -10.11 -12.75
N PRO A 312 -13.24 -11.06 -12.25
CA PRO A 312 -11.78 -11.06 -12.41
C PRO A 312 -11.31 -11.15 -13.86
N ARG A 313 -12.01 -11.92 -14.71
CA ARG A 313 -11.66 -12.07 -16.14
C ARG A 313 -11.89 -10.79 -16.93
N GLN A 314 -13.00 -10.11 -16.67
CA GLN A 314 -13.31 -8.83 -17.33
C GLN A 314 -12.26 -7.76 -16.98
N GLY A 315 -11.80 -7.72 -15.73
CA GLY A 315 -10.71 -6.83 -15.32
C GLY A 315 -9.39 -7.12 -16.03
N VAL A 316 -9.05 -8.41 -16.22
CA VAL A 316 -7.86 -8.81 -16.99
C VAL A 316 -7.99 -8.41 -18.47
N GLU A 317 -9.15 -8.65 -19.08
CA GLU A 317 -9.41 -8.28 -20.47
C GLU A 317 -9.25 -6.78 -20.69
N LEU A 318 -9.79 -5.96 -19.80
CA LEU A 318 -9.67 -4.50 -19.87
C LEU A 318 -8.23 -4.02 -19.70
N ALA A 319 -7.51 -4.58 -18.73
CA ALA A 319 -6.10 -4.28 -18.51
C ALA A 319 -5.22 -4.73 -19.70
N ALA A 320 -5.52 -5.89 -20.29
CA ALA A 320 -4.79 -6.42 -21.43
C ALA A 320 -5.01 -5.52 -22.65
N ALA A 321 -6.26 -5.09 -22.91
CA ALA A 321 -6.56 -4.16 -23.99
C ALA A 321 -5.81 -2.83 -23.84
N ALA A 322 -5.66 -2.30 -22.63
CA ALA A 322 -4.90 -1.06 -22.39
C ALA A 322 -3.40 -1.22 -22.73
N VAL A 323 -2.82 -2.40 -22.49
CA VAL A 323 -1.46 -2.71 -22.93
C VAL A 323 -1.40 -2.87 -24.45
N ASP A 324 -2.26 -3.73 -25.00
CA ASP A 324 -2.19 -4.17 -26.40
C ASP A 324 -2.51 -3.05 -27.39
N ASN A 325 -3.36 -2.09 -27.00
CA ASN A 325 -3.70 -0.92 -27.82
C ASN A 325 -2.70 0.26 -27.66
N GLY A 326 -1.71 0.14 -26.77
CA GLY A 326 -0.71 1.18 -26.51
C GLY A 326 -1.16 2.30 -25.56
N ASP A 327 -2.33 2.18 -24.92
CA ASP A 327 -2.82 3.16 -23.94
C ASP A 327 -1.92 3.23 -22.71
N ALA A 328 -1.37 2.09 -22.29
CA ALA A 328 -0.40 1.98 -21.21
C ALA A 328 0.89 2.75 -21.53
N ALA A 329 1.51 2.51 -22.69
CA ALA A 329 2.69 3.25 -23.15
C ALA A 329 2.40 4.76 -23.23
N ALA A 330 1.27 5.15 -23.85
CA ALA A 330 0.86 6.54 -23.96
C ALA A 330 0.63 7.19 -22.59
N PHE A 331 0.15 6.43 -21.60
CA PHE A 331 0.02 6.90 -20.21
C PHE A 331 1.37 7.21 -19.57
N LEU A 332 2.38 6.33 -19.71
CA LEU A 332 3.73 6.62 -19.20
C LEU A 332 4.34 7.85 -19.87
N ASP A 333 4.15 8.01 -21.17
CA ASP A 333 4.66 9.17 -21.90
C ASP A 333 3.96 10.46 -21.42
N ARG A 334 2.66 10.43 -21.14
CA ARG A 334 1.94 11.57 -20.53
C ARG A 334 2.45 11.89 -19.12
N LEU A 335 2.67 10.86 -18.29
CA LEU A 335 3.23 11.03 -16.94
C LEU A 335 4.61 11.68 -17.00
N HIS A 336 5.48 11.21 -17.89
CA HIS A 336 6.80 11.79 -18.10
C HIS A 336 6.72 13.24 -18.61
N ALA A 337 5.88 13.49 -19.62
CA ALA A 337 5.70 14.81 -20.21
C ALA A 337 5.16 15.84 -19.19
N HIS A 338 4.30 15.42 -18.26
CA HIS A 338 3.77 16.28 -17.20
C HIS A 338 4.89 16.91 -16.36
N PHE A 339 5.95 16.16 -16.07
CA PHE A 339 7.08 16.65 -15.28
C PHE A 339 8.23 17.23 -16.11
N ALA A 340 8.34 16.87 -17.39
CA ALA A 340 9.31 17.48 -18.29
C ALA A 340 8.93 18.92 -18.71
N ALA A 341 7.65 19.29 -18.59
CA ALA A 341 7.10 20.60 -18.98
C ALA A 341 7.06 21.64 -17.84
N VAL A 342 7.48 21.28 -16.63
CA VAL A 342 7.44 22.10 -15.40
C VAL A 342 8.86 22.42 -14.95
#